data_AF-A0A845CGV0-F1
#
_entry.id   AF-A0A845CGV0-F1
#
_cell.length_a   1.000
_cell.length_b   1.000
_cell.length_c   1.000
_cell.angle_alpha   90.00
_cell.angle_beta   90.00
_cell.angle_gamma   90.00
#
_symmetry.space_group_name_H-M   'P 1'
#
loop_
_entity.id
_entity.type
_entity.pdbx_description
1 polymer ?
#
loop_
_entity_poly.entity_id
_entity_poly.type
_entity_poly.pdbx_seq_one_letter_code
_entity_poly.pdbx_strand_id
1 'polypeptide(L)'
;MRSVSLLQRRLEELGIATVSICNQPEVSEKVCVPRAVFIQYPFGRMLGDVGDRTGQRAVCDDACAHLEAAEGPNAYRHLSHEWPEPPEETQWKPLTPAPMHVLRNNGTAPKGLAHYQDEERPDLT
;
A
#
# COMPACT_ATOMS: atom_id res chain seq x y z
N MET A 1 10.50 5.86 8.90
CA MET A 1 9.05 6.14 8.83
C MET A 1 8.49 6.22 10.25
N ARG A 2 8.43 7.40 10.86
CA ARG A 2 7.89 7.58 12.24
C ARG A 2 6.62 8.43 12.27
N SER A 3 6.31 9.16 11.20
CA SER A 3 5.17 10.07 11.14
C SER A 3 3.83 9.35 11.17
N VAL A 4 3.69 8.28 10.37
CA VAL A 4 2.42 7.53 10.24
C VAL A 4 2.05 6.82 11.54
N SER A 5 3.03 6.20 12.23
CA SER A 5 2.77 5.52 13.51
C SER A 5 2.40 6.50 14.63
N LEU A 6 2.99 7.71 14.64
CA LEU A 6 2.61 8.77 15.57
C LEU A 6 1.20 9.31 15.30
N LEU A 7 0.83 9.48 14.02
CA LEU A 7 -0.52 9.89 13.65
C LEU A 7 -1.53 8.84 14.12
N GLN A 8 -1.27 7.56 13.83
CA GLN A 8 -2.11 6.45 14.25
C GLN A 8 -2.36 6.48 15.76
N ARG A 9 -1.29 6.63 16.56
CA ARG A 9 -1.40 6.76 18.01
C ARG A 9 -2.21 7.99 18.45
N ARG A 10 -2.04 9.14 17.81
CA ARG A 10 -2.82 10.34 18.12
C ARG A 10 -4.31 10.18 17.81
N LEU A 11 -4.65 9.47 16.75
CA LEU A 11 -6.04 9.15 16.43
C LEU A 11 -6.66 8.23 17.50
N GLU A 12 -5.93 7.23 17.97
CA GLU A 12 -6.40 6.34 19.04
C GLU A 12 -6.55 7.05 20.39
N GLU A 13 -5.65 7.98 20.72
CA GLU A 13 -5.78 8.85 21.90
C GLU A 13 -7.06 9.70 21.86
N LEU A 14 -7.58 10.00 20.67
CA LEU A 14 -8.85 10.71 20.46
C LEU A 14 -10.08 9.76 20.43
N GLY A 15 -9.88 8.47 20.67
CA GLY A 15 -10.95 7.46 20.64
C GLY A 15 -11.30 6.94 19.24
N ILE A 16 -10.50 7.26 18.23
CA ILE A 16 -10.68 6.74 16.86
C ILE A 16 -9.84 5.48 16.71
N ALA A 17 -10.49 4.32 16.61
CA ALA A 17 -9.79 3.05 16.42
C ALA A 17 -9.13 3.00 15.03
N THR A 18 -7.91 2.49 14.96
CA THR A 18 -7.12 2.44 13.72
C THR A 18 -6.41 1.10 13.54
N VAL A 19 -6.24 0.69 12.29
CA VAL A 19 -5.44 -0.47 11.89
C VAL A 19 -4.65 -0.12 10.64
N SER A 20 -3.37 -0.50 10.61
CA SER A 20 -2.51 -0.33 9.43
C SER A 20 -2.41 -1.64 8.65
N ILE A 21 -2.50 -1.59 7.32
CA ILE A 21 -2.17 -2.71 6.44
C ILE A 21 -0.74 -2.50 5.96
N CYS A 22 0.15 -3.44 6.25
CA CYS A 22 1.57 -3.29 5.97
C CYS A 22 2.13 -4.55 5.31
N ASN A 23 3.14 -4.36 4.45
CA ASN A 23 3.89 -5.45 3.83
C ASN A 23 5.32 -5.57 4.39
N GLN A 24 5.68 -4.73 5.36
CA GLN A 24 6.99 -4.76 6.00
C GLN A 24 6.82 -4.93 7.53
N PRO A 25 6.67 -6.18 8.02
CA PRO A 25 6.45 -6.47 9.43
C PRO A 25 7.55 -5.92 10.34
N GLU A 26 8.81 -6.19 10.01
CA GLU A 26 9.98 -5.80 10.82
C GLU A 26 10.03 -4.28 11.05
N VAL A 27 9.75 -3.49 10.02
CA VAL A 27 9.74 -2.02 10.14
C VAL A 27 8.58 -1.55 11.00
N SER A 28 7.40 -2.16 10.82
CA SER A 28 6.17 -1.80 11.54
C SER A 28 6.30 -2.09 13.04
N GLU A 29 6.87 -3.24 13.39
CA GLU A 29 7.17 -3.63 14.77
C GLU A 29 8.21 -2.72 15.40
N LYS A 30 9.30 -2.41 14.67
CA LYS A 30 10.38 -1.54 15.16
C LYS A 30 9.93 -0.12 15.47
N VAL A 31 8.89 0.37 14.80
CA VAL A 31 8.32 1.71 15.04
C VAL A 31 7.09 1.67 15.97
N CYS A 32 6.76 0.50 16.51
CA CYS A 32 5.68 0.25 17.46
C CYS A 32 4.33 0.83 16.99
N VAL A 33 3.87 0.44 15.80
CA VAL A 33 2.52 0.81 15.36
C VAL A 33 1.48 0.25 16.33
N PRO A 34 0.44 1.01 16.72
CA PRO A 34 -0.54 0.54 17.70
C PRO A 34 -1.21 -0.78 17.30
N ARG A 35 -1.65 -0.89 16.04
CA ARG A 35 -2.26 -2.08 15.47
C ARG A 35 -1.90 -2.20 14.00
N ALA A 36 -1.53 -3.39 13.54
CA ALA A 36 -1.31 -3.65 12.13
C ALA A 36 -1.67 -5.08 11.72
N VAL A 37 -2.07 -5.23 10.46
CA VAL A 37 -2.16 -6.51 9.77
C VAL A 37 -1.10 -6.57 8.68
N PHE A 38 -0.50 -7.75 8.52
CA PHE A 38 0.58 -7.98 7.58
C PHE A 38 0.10 -8.82 6.41
N ILE A 39 0.32 -8.33 5.19
CA ILE A 39 -0.09 -9.02 3.96
C ILE A 39 1.09 -9.14 3.00
N GLN A 40 1.23 -10.32 2.38
CA GLN A 40 2.31 -10.65 1.45
C GLN A 40 1.92 -10.40 -0.01
N TYR A 41 1.30 -9.25 -0.25
CA TYR A 41 0.97 -8.78 -1.59
C TYR A 41 2.07 -7.86 -2.14
N PRO A 42 2.15 -7.69 -3.48
CA PRO A 42 3.08 -6.76 -4.09
C PRO A 42 2.92 -5.33 -3.54
N PHE A 43 4.02 -4.58 -3.46
CA PHE A 43 4.01 -3.16 -3.10
C PHE A 43 3.06 -2.39 -4.05
N GLY A 44 2.21 -1.54 -3.47
CA GLY A 44 1.19 -0.79 -4.22
C GLY A 44 -0.10 -1.56 -4.50
N ARG A 45 -0.16 -2.87 -4.20
CA ARG A 45 -1.34 -3.73 -4.40
C ARG A 45 -1.78 -4.44 -3.12
N MET A 46 -1.52 -3.83 -1.96
CA MET A 46 -1.78 -4.43 -0.63
C MET A 46 -3.24 -4.80 -0.37
N LEU A 47 -4.19 -4.23 -1.09
CA LEU A 47 -5.61 -4.60 -0.97
C LEU A 47 -6.01 -5.73 -1.92
N GLY A 48 -5.28 -5.99 -2.99
CA GLY A 48 -5.71 -6.94 -4.02
C GLY A 48 -5.50 -6.42 -5.43
N ASP A 49 -5.90 -7.23 -6.41
CA ASP A 49 -5.82 -6.86 -7.82
C ASP A 49 -6.93 -5.90 -8.26
N VAL A 50 -6.72 -5.21 -9.37
CA VAL A 50 -7.68 -4.26 -9.93
C VAL A 50 -8.91 -5.03 -10.40
N GLY A 51 -10.07 -4.70 -9.83
CA GLY A 51 -11.33 -5.34 -10.17
C GLY A 51 -11.70 -6.55 -9.31
N ASP A 52 -10.76 -7.11 -8.54
CA ASP A 52 -11.05 -8.16 -7.55
C ASP A 52 -11.69 -7.58 -6.28
N ARG A 53 -12.95 -7.20 -6.40
CA ARG A 53 -13.72 -6.65 -5.27
C ARG A 53 -13.88 -7.65 -4.13
N THR A 54 -13.92 -8.93 -4.43
CA THR A 54 -14.13 -9.98 -3.42
C THR A 54 -12.89 -10.16 -2.57
N GLY A 55 -11.71 -10.28 -3.18
CA GLY A 55 -10.43 -10.35 -2.46
C GLY A 55 -10.14 -9.05 -1.69
N GLN A 56 -10.36 -7.90 -2.32
CA GLN A 56 -10.21 -6.59 -1.64
C GLN A 56 -11.09 -6.47 -0.42
N ARG A 57 -12.34 -6.93 -0.52
CA ARG A 57 -13.25 -6.95 0.63
C ARG A 57 -12.76 -7.90 1.71
N ALA A 58 -12.30 -9.10 1.36
CA ALA A 58 -11.80 -10.05 2.34
C ALA A 58 -10.61 -9.50 3.14
N VAL A 59 -9.67 -8.80 2.48
CA VAL A 59 -8.55 -8.14 3.16
C VAL A 59 -9.03 -7.05 4.13
N CYS A 60 -9.99 -6.22 3.70
CA CYS A 60 -10.58 -5.19 4.56
C CYS A 60 -11.35 -5.78 5.75
N ASP A 61 -12.16 -6.82 5.51
CA ASP A 61 -12.95 -7.49 6.55
C ASP A 61 -12.02 -8.13 7.59
N ASP A 62 -10.90 -8.74 7.19
CA ASP A 62 -9.90 -9.27 8.11
C ASP A 62 -9.17 -8.18 8.91
N ALA A 63 -8.88 -7.03 8.28
CA ALA A 63 -8.29 -5.89 8.97
C ALA A 63 -9.26 -5.32 10.03
N CYS A 64 -10.55 -5.24 9.72
CA CYS A 64 -11.60 -4.86 10.66
C CYS A 64 -11.76 -5.90 11.78
N ALA A 65 -11.73 -7.20 11.47
CA ALA A 65 -11.78 -8.25 12.48
C ALA A 65 -10.59 -8.17 13.44
N HIS A 66 -9.39 -7.82 12.95
CA HIS A 66 -8.23 -7.57 13.81
C HIS A 66 -8.42 -6.33 14.69
N LEU A 67 -9.05 -5.28 14.16
CA LEU A 67 -9.36 -4.07 14.93
C LEU A 67 -10.26 -4.38 16.14
N GLU A 68 -11.25 -5.25 15.96
CA GLU A 68 -12.19 -5.70 17.01
C GLU A 68 -11.55 -6.67 18.00
N ALA A 69 -10.71 -7.58 17.53
CA ALA A 69 -10.08 -8.60 18.36
C ALA A 69 -8.85 -8.11 19.14
N ALA A 70 -8.22 -7.01 18.72
CA ALA A 70 -7.03 -6.49 19.36
C ALA A 70 -7.31 -5.93 20.77
N GLU A 71 -6.73 -6.58 21.79
CA GLU A 71 -6.91 -6.22 23.20
C GLU A 71 -6.09 -5.01 23.66
N GLY A 72 -5.12 -4.56 22.85
CA GLY A 72 -4.22 -3.46 23.23
C GLY A 72 -3.24 -3.04 22.14
N PRO A 73 -2.32 -2.12 22.46
CA PRO A 73 -1.30 -1.64 21.52
C PRO A 73 -0.25 -2.72 21.22
N ASN A 74 0.42 -2.58 20.07
CA ASN A 74 1.34 -3.56 19.49
C ASN A 74 0.66 -4.89 19.12
N ALA A 75 -0.61 -4.85 18.73
CA ALA A 75 -1.30 -6.05 18.23
C ALA A 75 -1.06 -6.21 16.72
N TYR A 76 -0.38 -7.30 16.36
CA TYR A 76 0.00 -7.61 14.99
C TYR A 76 -0.57 -8.96 14.55
N ARG A 77 -1.02 -9.04 13.29
CA ARG A 77 -1.55 -10.29 12.73
C ARG A 77 -1.10 -10.46 11.28
N HIS A 78 -0.56 -11.62 10.94
CA HIS A 78 -0.34 -12.00 9.55
C HIS A 78 -1.63 -12.51 8.94
N LEU A 79 -2.01 -11.97 7.78
CA LEU A 79 -3.12 -12.47 7.00
C LEU A 79 -2.66 -13.63 6.12
N SER A 80 -3.54 -14.60 5.92
CA SER A 80 -3.27 -15.82 5.11
C SER A 80 -3.59 -15.64 3.62
N HIS A 81 -3.69 -14.39 3.16
CA HIS A 81 -3.98 -14.09 1.75
C HIS A 81 -2.73 -14.28 0.90
N GLU A 82 -2.87 -15.03 -0.20
CA GLU A 82 -1.81 -15.24 -1.19
C GLU A 82 -2.13 -14.45 -2.46
N TRP A 83 -1.08 -13.89 -3.08
CA TRP A 83 -1.22 -13.23 -4.36
C TRP A 83 -1.39 -14.30 -5.44
N PRO A 84 -2.40 -14.20 -6.33
CA PRO A 84 -2.75 -15.29 -7.24
C PRO A 84 -1.69 -15.54 -8.31
N GLU A 85 -0.91 -14.52 -8.67
CA GLU A 85 0.10 -14.60 -9.73
C GLU A 85 1.52 -14.68 -9.16
N PRO A 86 2.47 -15.28 -9.88
CA PRO A 86 3.88 -15.10 -9.57
C PRO A 86 4.29 -13.61 -9.70
N PRO A 87 5.24 -13.12 -8.88
CA PRO A 87 5.70 -11.72 -8.94
C PRO A 87 6.22 -11.28 -10.32
N GLU A 88 6.74 -12.22 -11.12
CA GLU A 88 7.29 -11.97 -12.45
C GLU A 88 6.21 -11.61 -13.49
N GLU A 89 5.00 -12.13 -13.30
CA GLU A 89 3.88 -11.96 -14.22
C GLU A 89 2.97 -10.78 -13.84
N THR A 90 3.15 -10.25 -12.63
CA THR A 90 2.30 -9.18 -12.09
C THR A 90 2.40 -7.91 -12.94
N GLN A 91 1.32 -7.57 -13.64
CA GLN A 91 1.25 -6.38 -14.48
C GLN A 91 1.11 -5.10 -13.63
N TRP A 92 2.23 -4.53 -13.19
CA TRP A 92 2.25 -3.24 -12.48
C TRP A 92 2.32 -2.03 -13.43
N LYS A 93 2.76 -2.24 -14.68
CA LYS A 93 2.84 -1.17 -15.67
C LYS A 93 1.48 -0.91 -16.30
N PRO A 94 1.10 0.36 -16.52
CA PRO A 94 -0.12 0.67 -17.25
C PRO A 94 -0.02 0.16 -18.69
N LEU A 95 -1.15 -0.31 -19.24
CA LEU A 95 -1.25 -0.76 -20.64
C LEU A 95 -0.83 0.34 -21.63
N THR A 96 -1.23 1.57 -21.31
CA THR A 96 -0.80 2.76 -22.06
C THR A 96 0.32 3.45 -21.28
N PRO A 97 1.55 3.49 -21.82
CA PRO A 97 2.63 4.22 -21.18
C PRO A 97 2.31 5.71 -21.19
N ALA A 98 2.76 6.42 -20.16
CA ALA A 98 2.63 7.87 -20.13
C ALA A 98 3.36 8.52 -21.33
N PRO A 99 2.86 9.65 -21.87
CA PRO A 99 3.48 10.33 -23.01
C PRO A 99 4.98 10.61 -22.81
N MET A 100 5.39 10.98 -21.60
CA MET A 100 6.79 11.22 -21.25
C MET A 100 7.64 9.94 -21.30
N HIS A 101 7.09 8.79 -20.90
CA HIS A 101 7.75 7.49 -21.04
C HIS A 101 8.05 7.19 -22.53
N VAL A 102 7.10 7.46 -23.41
CA VAL A 102 7.25 7.25 -24.86
C VAL A 102 8.32 8.18 -25.44
N LEU A 103 8.27 9.48 -25.13
CA LEU A 103 9.25 10.47 -25.59
C LEU A 103 10.67 10.15 -25.12
N ARG A 104 10.80 9.64 -23.89
CA ARG A 104 12.10 9.23 -23.33
C ARG A 104 12.67 8.01 -24.05
N ASN A 105 11.87 6.97 -24.27
CA ASN A 105 12.30 5.78 -25.01
C ASN A 105 12.71 6.12 -26.44
N ASN A 106 12.04 7.11 -27.04
CA ASN A 106 12.33 7.59 -28.40
C ASN A 106 13.44 8.66 -28.46
N GLY A 107 14.06 9.02 -27.33
CA GLY A 107 15.13 10.04 -27.27
C GLY A 107 14.70 11.47 -27.61
N THR A 108 13.40 11.74 -27.66
CA THR A 108 12.79 13.02 -28.06
C THR A 108 12.26 13.83 -26.87
N ALA A 109 12.59 13.40 -25.64
CA ALA A 109 12.19 14.11 -24.42
C ALA A 109 12.81 15.53 -24.36
N PRO A 110 12.04 16.56 -23.97
CA PRO A 110 12.55 17.92 -23.79
C PRO A 110 13.73 17.96 -22.81
N LYS A 111 14.76 18.77 -23.11
CA LYS A 111 15.86 19.03 -22.16
C LYS A 111 15.28 19.63 -20.87
N GLY A 112 15.47 18.93 -19.75
CA GLY A 112 14.90 19.26 -18.44
C GLY A 112 13.88 18.23 -17.93
N LEU A 113 13.15 17.57 -18.84
CA LEU A 113 12.16 16.54 -18.52
C LEU A 113 12.65 15.11 -18.84
N ALA A 114 13.87 14.97 -19.40
CA ALA A 114 14.48 13.67 -19.69
C ALA A 114 14.62 12.77 -18.44
N HIS A 115 14.74 13.37 -17.26
CA HIS A 115 14.84 12.69 -15.96
C HIS A 115 13.55 12.76 -15.14
N TYR A 116 12.52 13.46 -15.63
CA TYR A 116 11.24 13.60 -14.92
C TYR A 116 10.47 12.29 -14.95
N GLN A 117 10.01 11.83 -13.79
CA GLN A 117 9.18 10.63 -13.64
C GLN A 117 7.76 11.07 -13.28
N ASP A 118 6.75 10.49 -13.94
CA ASP A 118 5.32 10.89 -13.89
C ASP A 118 4.64 10.76 -12.50
N GLU A 119 5.38 10.56 -11.41
CA GLU A 119 4.79 10.45 -10.05
C GLU A 119 4.22 11.78 -9.51
N GLU A 120 4.44 12.92 -10.18
CA GLU A 120 4.03 14.26 -9.74
C GLU A 120 3.01 14.94 -10.68
N ARG A 121 1.82 14.35 -10.91
CA ARG A 121 0.77 15.00 -11.72
C ARG A 121 -0.30 15.75 -10.89
N PRO A 122 -0.42 17.08 -11.03
CA PRO A 122 -1.47 17.90 -10.40
C PRO A 122 -2.84 17.91 -11.10
N ASP A 123 -3.06 17.13 -12.17
CA ASP A 123 -4.15 17.34 -13.14
C ASP A 123 -4.82 16.06 -13.66
N LEU A 124 -5.00 15.05 -12.80
CA LEU A 124 -5.95 13.96 -13.05
C LEU A 124 -7.38 14.42 -12.70
N THR A 125 -8.15 14.80 -13.73
CA THR A 125 -9.62 14.80 -13.73
C THR A 125 -10.12 13.68 -14.62
#